data_AF-A0A5R2N1X3-F1
#
_entry.id   AF-A0A5R2N1X3-F1
#
_cell.length_a   1.000
_cell.length_b   1.000
_cell.length_c   1.000
_cell.angle_alpha   90.00
_cell.angle_beta   90.00
_cell.angle_gamma   90.00
#
_symmetry.space_group_name_H-M   'P 1'
#
loop_
_entity.id
_entity.type
_entity.pdbx_description
1 polymer ?
#
loop_
_entity_poly.entity_id
_entity_poly.type
_entity_poly.pdbx_seq_one_letter_code
_entity_poly.pdbx_strand_id
1 'polypeptide(L)'
;PESRRFRAAAARARFGMRAKRRHGATLHSSGRVFNDWMERARADVALLTTELATGPYPYAGIPWFSTAFGRDGVISALQMLWLNPGLARGVLAFLAQHQATETSPFSDSEPGKIMHETRKGEMASLSELPFGRYYGGVDTTPLYIHLACAY
;
A
#
# COMPACT_ATOMS: atom_id res chain seq x y z
N PRO A 1 25.81 -3.24 -20.81
CA PRO A 1 25.19 -2.07 -20.15
C PRO A 1 26.21 -0.94 -19.94
N GLU A 2 26.00 0.25 -20.50
CA GLU A 2 26.96 1.37 -20.36
C GLU A 2 27.02 1.91 -18.92
N SER A 3 28.23 2.19 -18.44
CA SER A 3 28.52 2.69 -17.09
C SER A 3 27.76 3.97 -16.74
N ARG A 4 27.59 4.88 -17.72
CA ARG A 4 26.79 6.11 -17.59
C ARG A 4 25.31 5.81 -17.31
N ARG A 5 24.72 4.85 -18.02
CA ARG A 5 23.32 4.45 -17.84
C ARG A 5 23.10 3.86 -16.45
N PHE A 6 24.02 3.01 -15.98
CA PHE A 6 23.98 2.45 -14.63
C PHE A 6 24.03 3.55 -13.55
N ARG A 7 24.99 4.48 -13.64
CA ARG A 7 25.11 5.59 -12.68
C ARG A 7 23.85 6.46 -12.65
N ALA A 8 23.29 6.78 -13.81
CA ALA A 8 22.05 7.55 -13.89
C ALA A 8 20.86 6.81 -13.26
N ALA A 9 20.70 5.51 -13.52
CA ALA A 9 19.66 4.69 -12.91
C ALA A 9 19.82 4.59 -11.39
N ALA A 10 21.05 4.35 -10.91
CA ALA A 10 21.35 4.31 -9.48
C ALA A 10 21.07 5.65 -8.79
N ALA A 11 21.40 6.77 -9.43
CA ALA A 11 21.07 8.11 -8.92
C ALA A 11 19.55 8.30 -8.82
N ARG A 12 18.79 7.97 -9.86
CA ARG A 12 17.31 8.05 -9.86
C ARG A 12 16.71 7.20 -8.75
N ALA A 13 17.16 5.95 -8.59
CA ALA A 13 16.69 5.07 -7.52
C ALA A 13 16.97 5.66 -6.12
N ARG A 14 18.17 6.22 -5.91
CA ARG A 14 18.53 6.88 -4.64
C ARG A 14 17.68 8.13 -4.37
N PHE A 15 17.45 8.97 -5.38
CA PHE A 15 16.58 10.15 -5.24
C PHE A 15 15.13 9.75 -4.97
N GLY A 16 14.61 8.73 -5.65
CA GLY A 16 13.28 8.17 -5.39
C GLY A 16 13.14 7.67 -3.95
N MET A 17 14.09 6.87 -3.46
CA MET A 17 14.06 6.39 -2.07
C MET A 17 14.19 7.51 -1.04
N ARG A 18 14.99 8.54 -1.32
CA ARG A 18 15.10 9.73 -0.45
C ARG A 18 13.78 10.51 -0.40
N ALA A 19 13.10 10.67 -1.53
CA ALA A 19 11.80 11.32 -1.58
C ALA A 19 10.76 10.55 -0.75
N LYS A 20 10.64 9.23 -0.96
CA LYS A 20 9.70 8.39 -0.20
C LYS A 20 9.94 8.41 1.30
N ARG A 21 11.21 8.39 1.73
CA ARG A 21 11.57 8.47 3.15
C ARG A 21 11.27 9.84 3.78
N ARG A 22 11.13 10.91 3.00
CA ARG A 22 10.85 12.26 3.54
C ARG A 22 9.39 12.46 3.97
N HIS A 23 8.50 11.52 3.66
CA HIS A 23 7.12 11.61 4.10
C HIS A 23 6.99 11.29 5.60
N GLY A 24 6.20 12.11 6.29
CA GLY A 24 5.89 11.95 7.72
C GLY A 24 6.94 12.49 8.68
N ALA A 25 6.65 12.34 9.97
CA ALA A 25 7.53 12.71 11.07
C ALA A 25 8.65 11.67 11.29
N THR A 26 9.75 12.13 11.88
CA THR A 26 10.86 11.29 12.31
C THR A 26 10.89 11.18 13.83
N LEU A 27 11.20 10.00 14.36
CA LEU A 27 11.37 9.77 15.79
C LEU A 27 12.83 9.76 16.18
N HIS A 28 13.11 10.25 17.38
CA HIS A 28 14.42 10.19 18.00
C HIS A 28 14.27 9.99 19.50
N SER A 29 15.12 9.15 20.08
CA SER A 29 15.23 8.93 21.53
C SER A 29 16.69 8.92 21.97
N SER A 30 16.94 8.83 23.28
CA SER A 30 18.29 8.62 23.82
C SER A 30 18.83 7.20 23.57
N GLY A 31 17.98 6.25 23.14
CA GLY A 31 18.36 4.86 22.90
C GLY A 31 18.84 4.63 21.46
N ARG A 32 20.15 4.42 21.29
CA ARG A 32 20.76 4.19 19.96
C ARG A 32 20.11 3.04 19.17
N VAL A 33 19.91 1.88 19.82
CA VAL A 33 19.31 0.70 19.17
C VAL A 33 17.88 0.95 18.72
N PHE A 34 17.11 1.71 19.52
CA PHE A 34 15.75 2.12 19.15
C PHE A 34 15.76 3.02 17.92
N ASN A 35 16.66 4.00 17.87
CA ASN A 35 16.80 4.89 16.72
C ASN A 35 17.18 4.11 15.45
N ASP A 36 18.10 3.14 15.56
CA ASP A 36 18.49 2.29 14.44
C ASP A 36 17.30 1.44 13.93
N TRP A 37 16.48 0.90 14.85
CA TRP A 37 15.26 0.15 14.48
C TRP A 37 14.23 1.05 13.80
N MET A 38 13.95 2.24 14.35
CA MET A 38 13.00 3.17 13.77
C MET A 38 13.43 3.64 12.37
N GLU A 39 14.72 3.89 12.17
CA GLU A 39 15.22 4.32 10.87
C GLU A 39 15.14 3.21 9.83
N ARG A 40 15.36 1.94 10.25
CA ARG A 40 15.12 0.78 9.39
C ARG A 40 13.65 0.61 9.05
N ALA A 41 12.75 0.64 10.05
CA ALA A 41 11.31 0.50 9.84
C ALA A 41 10.77 1.57 8.87
N ARG A 42 11.24 2.81 9.01
CA ARG A 42 10.92 3.90 8.08
C ARG A 42 11.43 3.63 6.66
N ALA A 43 12.64 3.10 6.51
CA ALA A 43 13.18 2.74 5.21
C ALA A 43 12.39 1.59 4.57
N ASP A 44 11.96 0.61 5.36
CA ASP A 44 11.18 -0.55 4.91
C ASP A 44 9.78 -0.12 4.45
N VAL A 45 9.07 0.70 5.23
CA VAL A 45 7.77 1.27 4.80
C VAL A 45 7.93 2.09 3.51
N ALA A 46 8.97 2.92 3.40
CA ALA A 46 9.23 3.69 2.18
C ALA A 46 9.54 2.80 0.97
N LEU A 47 10.22 1.67 1.18
CA LEU A 47 10.51 0.70 0.12
C LEU A 47 9.25 0.00 -0.37
N LEU A 48 8.38 -0.38 0.57
CA LEU A 48 7.12 -1.09 0.33
C LEU A 48 5.98 -0.18 -0.19
N THR A 49 6.15 1.15 -0.11
CA THR A 49 5.16 2.10 -0.60
C THR A 49 5.28 2.33 -2.10
N THR A 50 4.19 2.13 -2.83
CA THR A 50 4.06 2.45 -4.25
C THR A 50 3.34 3.78 -4.41
N GLU A 51 3.84 4.67 -5.27
CA GLU A 51 3.13 5.90 -5.62
C GLU A 51 2.09 5.59 -6.69
N LEU A 52 0.81 5.73 -6.36
CA LEU A 52 -0.32 5.57 -7.27
C LEU A 52 -0.94 6.94 -7.59
N ALA A 53 -1.82 6.99 -8.59
CA ALA A 53 -2.57 8.21 -8.90
C ALA A 53 -3.43 8.70 -7.73
N THR A 54 -3.88 7.79 -6.87
CA THR A 54 -4.64 8.08 -5.64
C THR A 54 -3.76 8.47 -4.45
N GLY A 55 -2.43 8.42 -4.61
CA GLY A 55 -1.44 8.68 -3.56
C GLY A 55 -0.63 7.43 -3.18
N PRO A 56 0.16 7.51 -2.09
CA PRO A 56 0.99 6.40 -1.64
C PRO A 56 0.14 5.23 -1.13
N TYR A 57 0.48 4.01 -1.56
CA TYR A 57 -0.17 2.77 -1.11
C TYR A 57 0.88 1.72 -0.72
N PRO A 58 0.81 1.12 0.47
CA PRO A 58 1.78 0.11 0.89
C PRO A 58 1.43 -1.26 0.29
N TYR A 59 2.43 -1.92 -0.31
CA TYR A 59 2.36 -3.32 -0.74
C TYR A 59 3.17 -4.18 0.23
N ALA A 60 2.95 -5.50 0.27
CA ALA A 60 3.75 -6.40 1.11
C ALA A 60 5.08 -6.83 0.43
N GLY A 61 5.19 -6.65 -0.89
CA GLY A 61 6.45 -6.80 -1.64
C GLY A 61 6.55 -8.04 -2.52
N ILE A 62 7.66 -8.14 -3.25
CA ILE A 62 7.89 -9.22 -4.21
C ILE A 62 8.15 -10.59 -3.54
N PRO A 63 7.87 -11.70 -4.24
CA PRO A 63 7.26 -11.78 -5.57
C PRO A 63 5.73 -11.75 -5.55
N TRP A 64 5.11 -12.25 -4.49
CA TRP A 64 3.67 -12.58 -4.51
C TRP A 64 2.74 -11.50 -3.98
N PHE A 65 3.27 -10.54 -3.20
CA PHE A 65 2.47 -9.51 -2.54
C PHE A 65 2.81 -8.09 -3.02
N SER A 66 3.38 -7.98 -4.22
CA SER A 66 3.69 -6.70 -4.87
C SER A 66 2.44 -6.13 -5.57
N THR A 67 1.34 -6.07 -4.82
CA THR A 67 0.05 -5.55 -5.26
C THR A 67 -0.75 -5.02 -4.08
N ALA A 68 -1.87 -4.37 -4.34
CA ALA A 68 -2.71 -3.80 -3.30
C ALA A 68 -3.56 -4.89 -2.62
N PHE A 69 -3.41 -4.98 -1.30
CA PHE A 69 -4.29 -5.69 -0.39
C PHE A 69 -5.01 -4.68 0.50
N GLY A 70 -6.32 -4.79 0.63
CA GLY A 70 -7.16 -3.83 1.35
C GLY A 70 -6.87 -3.84 2.85
N ARG A 71 -6.98 -5.01 3.49
CA ARG A 71 -6.68 -5.18 4.93
C ARG A 71 -5.28 -4.68 5.27
N ASP A 72 -4.27 -5.13 4.54
CA ASP A 72 -2.87 -4.80 4.80
C ASP A 72 -2.62 -3.29 4.62
N GLY A 73 -3.22 -2.70 3.57
CA GLY A 73 -3.22 -1.27 3.33
C GLY A 73 -3.80 -0.49 4.51
N VAL A 74 -4.99 -0.89 4.97
CA VAL A 74 -5.70 -0.23 6.06
C VAL A 74 -4.94 -0.35 7.38
N ILE A 75 -4.47 -1.55 7.75
CA ILE A 75 -3.73 -1.76 9.00
C ILE A 75 -2.41 -0.99 8.99
N SER A 76 -1.67 -1.02 7.87
CA SER A 76 -0.42 -0.26 7.73
C SER A 76 -0.67 1.24 7.84
N ALA A 77 -1.75 1.73 7.23
CA ALA A 77 -2.17 3.13 7.35
C ALA A 77 -2.55 3.51 8.79
N LEU A 78 -3.30 2.66 9.52
CA LEU A 78 -3.62 2.87 10.94
C LEU A 78 -2.35 2.95 11.80
N GLN A 79 -1.40 2.03 11.62
CA GLN A 79 -0.13 2.01 12.35
C GLN A 79 0.73 3.25 12.06
N MET A 80 0.66 3.75 10.83
CA MET A 80 1.43 4.91 10.38
C MET A 80 0.71 6.25 10.59
N LEU A 81 -0.55 6.25 11.02
CA LEU A 81 -1.41 7.45 11.00
C LEU A 81 -0.80 8.64 11.75
N TRP A 82 -0.19 8.36 12.90
CA TRP A 82 0.45 9.36 13.76
C TRP A 82 1.82 9.86 13.25
N LEU A 83 2.44 9.16 12.30
CA LEU A 83 3.72 9.54 11.70
C LEU A 83 3.55 10.12 10.30
N ASN A 84 2.76 9.46 9.45
CA ASN A 84 2.57 9.80 8.05
C ASN A 84 1.08 9.62 7.66
N PRO A 85 0.20 10.57 8.02
CA PRO A 85 -1.23 10.50 7.66
C PRO A 85 -1.45 10.55 6.13
N GLY A 86 -0.45 10.99 5.35
CA GLY A 86 -0.51 10.93 3.89
C GLY A 86 -0.67 9.50 3.34
N LEU A 87 -0.19 8.48 4.06
CA LEU A 87 -0.38 7.07 3.70
C LEU A 87 -1.85 6.66 3.84
N ALA A 88 -2.52 7.05 4.93
CA ALA A 88 -3.93 6.79 5.14
C ALA A 88 -4.80 7.42 4.04
N ARG A 89 -4.53 8.67 3.68
CA ARG A 89 -5.23 9.33 2.56
C ARG A 89 -5.09 8.55 1.26
N GLY A 90 -3.89 8.07 0.93
CA GLY A 90 -3.65 7.30 -0.30
C GLY A 90 -4.36 5.95 -0.31
N VAL A 91 -4.37 5.25 0.83
CA VAL A 91 -5.09 3.99 1.02
C VAL A 91 -6.60 4.19 0.90
N LEU A 92 -7.16 5.18 1.62
CA LEU A 92 -8.58 5.49 1.58
C LEU A 92 -9.03 5.85 0.16
N ALA A 93 -8.30 6.74 -0.53
CA ALA A 93 -8.63 7.13 -1.89
C ALA A 93 -8.55 5.97 -2.89
N PHE A 94 -7.53 5.10 -2.78
CA PHE A 94 -7.41 3.93 -3.62
C PHE A 94 -8.57 2.95 -3.41
N LEU A 95 -8.88 2.63 -2.15
CA LEU A 95 -9.95 1.67 -1.82
C LEU A 95 -11.33 2.23 -2.18
N ALA A 96 -11.58 3.52 -1.99
CA ALA A 96 -12.81 4.17 -2.42
C ALA A 96 -12.99 4.09 -3.95
N GLN A 97 -11.93 4.34 -4.73
CA GLN A 97 -11.97 4.24 -6.19
C GLN A 97 -12.27 2.82 -6.69
N HIS A 98 -11.97 1.80 -5.88
CA HIS A 98 -12.16 0.39 -6.21
C HIS A 98 -13.25 -0.28 -5.36
N GLN A 99 -14.14 0.49 -4.75
CA GLN A 99 -15.28 -0.05 -4.02
C GLN A 99 -16.20 -0.82 -4.97
N ALA A 100 -16.72 -1.96 -4.52
CA ALA A 100 -17.65 -2.75 -5.31
C ALA A 100 -18.95 -1.97 -5.54
N THR A 101 -19.43 -1.97 -6.79
CA THR A 101 -20.72 -1.41 -7.20
C THR A 101 -21.72 -2.48 -7.65
N GLU A 102 -21.30 -3.74 -7.70
CA GLU A 102 -22.07 -4.86 -8.23
C GLU A 102 -22.03 -6.07 -7.30
N THR A 103 -23.05 -6.92 -7.43
CA THR A 103 -23.11 -8.22 -6.76
C THR A 103 -22.57 -9.30 -7.67
N SER A 104 -21.54 -10.02 -7.23
CA SER A 104 -20.94 -11.12 -8.00
C SER A 104 -20.42 -12.21 -7.07
N PRO A 105 -20.96 -13.45 -7.16
CA PRO A 105 -20.44 -14.59 -6.42
C PRO A 105 -18.99 -14.94 -6.77
N PHE A 106 -18.56 -14.64 -8.00
CA PHE A 106 -17.20 -14.97 -8.46
C PHE A 106 -16.14 -14.13 -7.75
N SER A 107 -16.36 -12.83 -7.62
CA SER A 107 -15.45 -11.90 -6.92
C SER A 107 -15.79 -11.70 -5.45
N ASP A 108 -16.83 -12.38 -4.95
CA ASP A 108 -17.44 -12.17 -3.62
C ASP A 108 -17.80 -10.70 -3.34
N SER A 109 -18.26 -10.00 -4.39
CA SER A 109 -18.60 -8.58 -4.33
C SER A 109 -20.07 -8.36 -4.04
N GLU A 110 -20.35 -7.28 -3.31
CA GLU A 110 -21.66 -6.69 -3.05
C GLU A 110 -21.48 -5.17 -3.03
N PRO A 111 -22.48 -4.37 -3.43
CA PRO A 111 -22.39 -2.91 -3.40
C PRO A 111 -21.93 -2.40 -2.03
N GLY A 112 -20.85 -1.62 -2.04
CA GLY A 112 -20.25 -1.05 -0.83
C GLY A 112 -19.09 -1.85 -0.24
N LYS A 113 -18.90 -3.12 -0.61
CA LYS A 113 -17.73 -3.90 -0.14
C LYS A 113 -16.42 -3.26 -0.59
N ILE A 114 -15.45 -3.24 0.32
CA ILE A 114 -14.09 -2.79 0.04
C ILE A 114 -13.24 -4.00 -0.37
N MET A 115 -12.49 -3.84 -1.47
CA MET A 115 -11.60 -4.84 -2.04
C MET A 115 -10.64 -5.44 -1.01
N HIS A 116 -10.55 -6.77 -0.98
CA HIS A 116 -9.56 -7.51 -0.21
C HIS A 116 -8.20 -7.56 -0.92
N GLU A 117 -8.19 -7.88 -2.22
CA GLU A 117 -6.98 -7.89 -3.04
C GLU A 117 -7.28 -7.60 -4.52
N THR A 118 -6.30 -7.07 -5.24
CA THR A 118 -6.30 -6.99 -6.71
C THR A 118 -5.01 -7.54 -7.26
N ARG A 119 -5.07 -8.22 -8.39
CA ARG A 119 -3.93 -8.79 -9.10
C ARG A 119 -4.03 -8.47 -10.58
N LYS A 120 -2.85 -8.31 -11.17
CA LYS A 120 -2.67 -8.23 -12.62
C LYS A 120 -2.02 -9.53 -13.07
N GLY A 121 -2.51 -10.12 -14.15
CA GLY A 121 -2.01 -11.37 -14.71
C GLY A 121 -3.03 -11.96 -15.69
N GLU A 122 -2.57 -12.81 -16.60
CA GLU A 122 -3.42 -13.34 -17.69
C GLU A 122 -4.68 -14.03 -17.16
N MET A 123 -4.56 -14.94 -16.20
CA MET A 123 -5.71 -15.62 -15.60
C MET A 123 -6.69 -14.66 -14.89
N ALA A 124 -6.21 -13.57 -14.29
CA ALA A 124 -7.10 -12.56 -13.70
C ALA A 124 -7.79 -11.71 -14.78
N SER A 125 -7.08 -11.40 -15.88
CA SER A 125 -7.62 -10.67 -17.03
C SER A 125 -8.65 -11.50 -17.81
N LEU A 126 -8.45 -12.82 -17.89
CA LEU A 126 -9.36 -13.76 -18.53
C LEU A 126 -10.51 -14.23 -17.62
N SER A 127 -10.58 -13.71 -16.38
CA SER A 127 -11.56 -14.11 -15.37
C SER A 127 -11.57 -15.61 -15.07
N GLU A 128 -10.41 -16.26 -15.18
CA GLU A 128 -10.19 -17.65 -14.73
C GLU A 128 -9.96 -17.70 -13.21
N LEU A 129 -9.48 -16.60 -12.63
CA LEU A 129 -9.30 -16.43 -11.19
C LEU A 129 -10.00 -15.15 -10.71
N PRO A 130 -10.56 -15.14 -9.48
CA PRO A 130 -11.32 -14.02 -8.96
C PRO A 130 -10.46 -12.81 -8.55
N PHE A 131 -9.13 -12.95 -8.64
CA PHE A 131 -8.18 -11.98 -8.10
C PHE A 131 -8.00 -10.71 -8.92
N GLY A 132 -8.73 -10.53 -10.03
CA GLY A 132 -8.76 -9.24 -10.72
C GLY A 132 -9.16 -8.11 -9.76
N ARG A 133 -10.27 -8.31 -9.04
CA ARG A 133 -10.69 -7.54 -7.85
C ARG A 133 -11.50 -8.48 -6.97
N TYR A 134 -10.89 -8.96 -5.90
CA TYR A 134 -11.53 -9.90 -4.98
C TYR A 134 -11.97 -9.18 -3.71
N TYR A 135 -13.19 -9.46 -3.25
CA TYR A 135 -13.86 -8.77 -2.14
C TYR A 135 -14.21 -9.69 -0.96
N GLY A 136 -13.65 -10.91 -0.91
CA GLY A 136 -13.99 -11.91 0.12
C GLY A 136 -13.47 -11.64 1.54
N GLY A 137 -13.02 -10.41 1.82
CA GLY A 137 -12.58 -9.98 3.14
C GLY A 137 -13.75 -9.46 3.97
N VAL A 138 -14.20 -10.23 4.97
CA VAL A 138 -15.29 -9.81 5.87
C VAL A 138 -14.96 -8.60 6.75
N ASP A 139 -13.68 -8.37 6.99
CA ASP A 139 -13.18 -7.34 7.91
C ASP A 139 -12.67 -6.09 7.18
N THR A 140 -12.44 -6.17 5.88
CA THR A 140 -11.78 -5.08 5.12
C THR A 140 -12.67 -3.84 5.06
N THR A 141 -13.99 -4.02 4.88
CA THR A 141 -14.98 -2.93 4.91
C THR A 141 -15.07 -2.24 6.28
N PRO A 142 -15.30 -2.94 7.41
CA PRO A 142 -15.34 -2.27 8.72
C PRO A 142 -13.98 -1.65 9.11
N LEU A 143 -12.85 -2.27 8.75
CA LEU A 143 -11.53 -1.68 8.96
C LEU A 143 -11.35 -0.38 8.15
N TYR A 144 -11.79 -0.35 6.89
CA TYR A 144 -11.76 0.86 6.06
C TYR A 144 -12.54 2.01 6.71
N ILE A 145 -13.74 1.72 7.23
CA ILE A 145 -14.55 2.72 7.96
C ILE A 145 -13.80 3.20 9.21
N HIS A 146 -13.19 2.28 9.97
CA HIS A 146 -12.42 2.65 11.16
C HIS A 146 -11.25 3.59 10.83
N LEU A 147 -10.47 3.29 9.78
CA LEU A 147 -9.41 4.17 9.31
C LEU A 147 -9.96 5.53 8.85
N ALA A 148 -11.07 5.56 8.12
CA ALA A 148 -11.70 6.80 7.69
C ALA A 148 -12.17 7.66 8.87
N CYS A 149 -12.62 7.05 9.98
CA CYS A 149 -12.98 7.77 11.20
C CYS A 149 -11.77 8.26 11.99
N ALA A 150 -10.65 7.53 11.94
CA ALA A 150 -9.43 7.87 12.67
C ALA A 150 -8.60 8.96 11.97
N TYR A 151 -8.67 9.03 10.63
CA TYR A 151 -7.96 9.99 9.77
C TYR A 151 -8.59 11.39 9.82
#